data_AF-A0A9D8AVR2-F1
#
_entry.id   AF-A0A9D8AVR2-F1
#
_cell.length_a   1.000
_cell.length_b   1.000
_cell.length_c   1.000
_cell.angle_alpha   90.00
_cell.angle_beta   90.00
_cell.angle_gamma   90.00
#
_symmetry.space_group_name_H-M   'P 1'
#
loop_
_entity.id
_entity.type
_entity.pdbx_description
1 polymer ?
#
loop_
_entity_poly.entity_id
_entity_poly.type
_entity_poly.pdbx_seq_one_letter_code
_entity_poly.pdbx_strand_id
1 'polypeptide(L)'
;MVRKQIYIEPRQEALLKQAAKRRSVSEAELIRGAIDRQLSSGELQPLPSDQIAWEQAYQFMIELRARGPIEGQARTWERQDLYEERIGRYDRDPD
;
A
#
# COMPACT_ATOMS: atom_id res chain seq x y z
N MET A 1 -9.05 4.63 -30.57
CA MET A 1 -8.01 5.41 -29.86
C MET A 1 -8.31 6.88 -30.01
N VAL A 2 -8.07 7.71 -28.99
CA VAL A 2 -8.26 9.17 -29.07
C VAL A 2 -6.90 9.83 -29.34
N ARG A 3 -6.79 10.63 -30.41
CA ARG A 3 -5.55 11.38 -30.71
C ARG A 3 -5.40 12.51 -29.71
N LYS A 4 -4.25 12.57 -29.05
CA LYS A 4 -3.87 13.67 -28.14
C LYS A 4 -2.53 14.25 -28.59
N GLN A 5 -2.37 15.56 -28.40
CA GLN A 5 -1.10 16.27 -28.54
C GLN A 5 -0.67 16.70 -27.14
N ILE A 6 0.57 16.39 -26.77
CA ILE A 6 1.15 16.72 -25.46
C ILE A 6 2.52 17.35 -25.65
N TYR A 7 2.88 18.28 -24.78
CA TYR A 7 4.22 18.83 -24.72
C TYR A 7 5.06 17.99 -23.75
N ILE A 8 6.26 17.63 -24.17
CA ILE A 8 7.25 16.90 -23.37
C ILE A 8 8.60 17.58 -23.53
N GLU A 9 9.48 17.41 -22.54
CA GLU A 9 10.83 17.98 -22.61
C GLU A 9 11.71 17.23 -23.63
N PRO A 10 12.71 17.89 -24.25
CA PRO A 10 13.63 17.23 -25.17
C PRO A 10 14.32 15.99 -24.58
N ARG A 11 14.60 16.01 -23.27
CA ARG A 11 15.14 14.85 -22.55
C ARG A 11 14.15 13.68 -22.52
N GLN A 12 12.86 13.95 -22.32
CA GLN A 12 11.81 12.93 -22.26
C GLN A 12 11.61 12.28 -23.63
N GLU A 13 11.65 13.06 -24.70
CA GLU A 13 11.60 12.57 -26.09
C GLU A 13 12.75 11.59 -26.39
N ALA A 14 13.98 11.93 -26.01
CA ALA A 14 15.13 11.05 -26.20
C ALA A 14 14.98 9.72 -25.43
N LEU A 15 14.51 9.78 -24.18
CA LEU A 15 14.26 8.60 -23.35
C LEU A 15 13.11 7.75 -23.91
N LEU A 16 12.03 8.37 -24.37
CA LEU A 16 10.87 7.70 -24.96
C LEU A 16 11.26 6.89 -26.19
N LYS A 17 12.01 7.50 -27.12
CA LYS A 17 12.56 6.84 -28.31
C LYS A 17 13.45 5.66 -27.97
N GLN A 18 14.37 5.86 -27.02
CA GLN A 18 15.28 4.79 -26.61
C GLN A 18 14.53 3.63 -25.97
N ALA A 19 13.54 3.92 -25.12
CA ALA A 19 12.74 2.90 -24.42
C ALA A 19 11.83 2.13 -25.39
N ALA A 20 11.19 2.83 -26.34
CA ALA A 20 10.36 2.22 -27.37
C ALA A 20 11.17 1.27 -28.25
N LYS A 21 12.35 1.71 -28.71
CA LYS A 21 13.28 0.87 -29.48
C LYS A 21 13.74 -0.36 -28.70
N ARG A 22 14.12 -0.18 -27.43
CA ARG A 22 14.59 -1.29 -26.57
C ARG A 22 13.52 -2.36 -26.37
N ARG A 23 12.25 -1.96 -26.32
CA ARG A 23 11.12 -2.86 -26.09
C ARG A 23 10.43 -3.34 -27.37
N SER A 24 10.91 -2.90 -28.55
CA SER A 24 10.31 -3.21 -29.85
C SER A 24 8.81 -2.86 -29.94
N VAL A 25 8.39 -1.79 -29.27
CA VAL A 25 7.01 -1.28 -29.27
C VAL A 25 6.96 0.16 -29.79
N SER A 26 5.77 0.63 -30.16
CA SER A 26 5.60 2.05 -30.52
C SER A 26 5.72 2.97 -29.30
N GLU A 27 6.17 4.22 -29.51
CA GLU A 27 6.20 5.24 -28.46
C GLU A 27 4.81 5.48 -27.86
N ALA A 28 3.78 5.48 -28.71
CA ALA A 28 2.40 5.65 -28.28
C ALA A 28 1.91 4.49 -27.39
N GLU A 29 2.35 3.27 -27.65
CA GLU A 29 2.06 2.10 -26.80
C GLU A 29 2.77 2.18 -25.46
N LEU A 30 4.01 2.66 -25.46
CA LEU A 30 4.75 2.90 -24.23
C LEU A 30 4.09 3.98 -23.36
N ILE A 31 3.63 5.07 -23.97
CA ILE A 31 2.88 6.14 -23.29
C ILE A 31 1.58 5.59 -22.70
N ARG A 32 0.78 4.84 -23.47
CA ARG A 32 -0.46 4.24 -22.97
C ARG A 32 -0.21 3.32 -21.78
N GLY A 33 0.73 2.39 -21.91
CA GLY A 33 1.05 1.48 -20.80
C GLY A 33 1.62 2.20 -19.58
N ALA A 34 2.25 3.38 -19.75
CA ALA A 34 2.66 4.23 -18.63
C ALA A 34 1.46 4.91 -17.96
N ILE A 35 0.51 5.43 -18.73
CA ILE A 35 -0.75 5.98 -18.23
C ILE A 35 -1.53 4.91 -17.47
N ASP A 36 -1.68 3.71 -18.05
CA ASP A 36 -2.37 2.60 -17.41
C ASP A 36 -1.68 2.22 -16.10
N ARG A 37 -0.35 2.03 -16.09
CA ARG A 37 0.38 1.74 -14.84
C ARG A 37 0.22 2.85 -13.80
N GLN A 38 0.25 4.12 -14.19
CA GLN A 38 0.16 5.25 -13.27
C GLN A 38 -1.25 5.38 -12.68
N LEU A 39 -2.29 5.09 -13.47
CA LEU A 39 -3.68 5.16 -13.03
C LEU A 39 -4.10 3.90 -12.27
N SER A 40 -3.61 2.72 -12.67
CA SER A 40 -3.81 1.48 -11.93
C SER A 40 -3.07 1.44 -10.60
N SER A 41 -1.99 2.22 -10.44
CA SER A 41 -1.28 2.37 -9.17
C SER A 41 -1.90 3.44 -8.23
N GLY A 42 -3.03 4.03 -8.63
CA GLY A 42 -3.90 4.78 -7.71
C GLY A 42 -4.60 3.87 -6.69
N GLU A 43 -4.66 2.57 -6.97
CA GLU A 43 -4.80 1.53 -5.95
C GLU A 43 -3.38 1.09 -5.63
N LEU A 44 -2.94 1.34 -4.39
CA LEU A 44 -1.68 0.89 -3.79
C LEU A 44 -1.10 -0.30 -4.56
N GLN A 45 0.09 -0.17 -5.15
CA GLN A 45 0.85 -1.37 -5.51
C GLN A 45 0.77 -2.28 -4.28
N PRO A 46 0.20 -3.50 -4.38
CA PRO A 46 0.19 -4.39 -3.23
C PRO A 46 1.64 -4.48 -2.80
N LEU A 47 1.94 -4.03 -1.58
CA LEU A 47 3.26 -4.22 -1.00
C LEU A 47 3.60 -5.69 -1.26
N PRO A 48 4.84 -6.01 -1.68
CA PRO A 48 5.21 -7.40 -1.90
C PRO A 48 4.77 -8.18 -0.66
N SER A 49 3.82 -9.10 -0.86
CA SER A 49 3.24 -9.89 0.21
C SER A 49 4.37 -10.69 0.83
N ASP A 50 4.81 -10.29 2.01
CA ASP A 50 5.79 -11.07 2.77
C ASP A 50 5.09 -12.32 3.29
N GLN A 51 5.21 -13.39 2.50
CA GLN A 51 4.60 -14.68 2.79
C GLN A 51 5.06 -15.23 4.14
N ILE A 52 6.32 -14.97 4.53
CA ILE A 52 6.88 -15.43 5.80
C ILE A 52 6.25 -14.66 6.96
N ALA A 53 6.12 -13.34 6.84
CA ALA A 53 5.43 -12.53 7.84
C ALA A 53 3.96 -12.93 7.99
N TRP A 54 3.28 -13.25 6.88
CA TRP A 54 1.90 -13.74 6.92
C TRP A 54 1.77 -15.08 7.62
N GLU A 55 2.63 -16.04 7.32
CA GLU A 55 2.64 -17.36 7.96
C GLU A 55 2.91 -17.26 9.46
N GLN A 56 3.85 -16.41 9.88
CA GLN A 56 4.12 -16.15 11.30
C GLN A 56 2.91 -15.56 12.02
N ALA A 57 2.26 -14.55 11.42
CA ALA A 57 1.04 -13.96 11.99
C ALA A 57 -0.10 -14.99 12.08
N TYR A 58 -0.25 -15.84 11.06
CA TYR A 58 -1.27 -16.87 11.04
C TYR A 58 -1.05 -17.94 12.12
N GLN A 59 0.17 -18.42 12.30
CA GLN A 59 0.50 -19.37 13.38
C GLN A 59 0.28 -18.75 14.76
N PHE A 60 0.67 -17.49 14.95
CA PHE A 60 0.43 -16.77 16.20
C PHE A 60 -1.08 -16.68 16.53
N MET A 61 -1.94 -16.41 15.54
CA MET A 61 -3.39 -16.38 15.74
C MET A 61 -3.96 -17.76 16.10
N ILE A 62 -3.44 -18.85 15.51
CA ILE A 62 -3.83 -20.22 15.85
C ILE A 62 -3.42 -20.55 17.27
N GLU A 63 -2.19 -20.25 17.67
CA GLU A 63 -1.70 -20.45 19.04
C GLU A 63 -2.53 -19.67 20.05
N LEU A 64 -2.85 -18.41 19.75
CA LEU A 64 -3.66 -17.55 20.61
C LEU A 64 -5.06 -18.13 20.79
N ARG A 65 -5.67 -18.66 19.72
CA ARG A 65 -6.97 -19.35 19.80
C ARG A 65 -6.88 -20.63 20.62
N ALA A 66 -5.81 -21.41 20.45
CA ALA A 66 -5.62 -22.68 21.16
C ALA A 66 -5.44 -22.48 22.68
N ARG A 67 -4.85 -21.36 23.10
CA ARG A 67 -4.73 -20.98 24.53
C ARG A 67 -6.08 -20.70 25.19
N GLY A 68 -7.14 -20.47 24.42
CA GLY A 68 -8.47 -20.23 24.92
C GLY A 68 -8.63 -18.88 25.64
N PRO A 69 -9.81 -18.59 26.19
CA PRO A 69 -10.02 -17.40 27.01
C PRO A 69 -9.17 -17.46 28.29
N ILE A 70 -8.66 -16.31 28.72
CA ILE A 70 -7.94 -16.20 30.00
C ILE A 70 -8.96 -16.42 31.12
N GLU A 71 -8.78 -17.49 31.90
CA GLU A 71 -9.66 -17.80 33.02
C GLU A 71 -9.70 -16.65 34.02
N GLY A 72 -10.92 -16.18 34.34
CA GLY A 72 -11.14 -15.09 35.31
C GLY A 72 -10.97 -13.67 34.76
N GLN A 73 -10.62 -13.47 33.48
CA GLN A 73 -10.55 -12.14 32.86
C GLN A 73 -11.53 -12.01 31.71
N ALA A 74 -12.71 -11.46 32.00
CA ALA A 74 -13.55 -10.87 30.96
C ALA A 74 -12.90 -9.57 30.46
N ARG A 75 -13.17 -9.18 29.22
CA ARG A 75 -12.85 -7.82 28.76
C ARG A 75 -13.67 -6.85 29.62
N THR A 76 -13.01 -6.15 30.54
CA THR A 76 -13.64 -5.17 31.44
C THR A 76 -13.61 -3.75 30.91
N TRP A 77 -12.83 -3.51 29.85
CA TRP A 77 -12.75 -2.20 29.21
C TRP A 77 -13.86 -2.04 28.17
N GLU A 78 -14.50 -0.87 28.18
CA GLU A 78 -15.33 -0.42 27.08
C GLU A 78 -14.46 0.14 25.96
N ARG A 79 -15.01 0.17 24.75
CA ARG A 79 -14.30 0.76 23.60
C ARG A 79 -13.90 2.21 23.89
N GLN A 80 -14.77 2.96 24.55
CA GLN A 80 -14.58 4.37 24.87
C GLN A 80 -13.37 4.58 25.79
N ASP A 81 -13.21 3.73 26.82
CA ASP A 81 -12.08 3.76 27.75
C ASP A 81 -10.73 3.67 27.03
N LEU A 82 -10.64 2.82 25.99
CA LEU A 82 -9.41 2.68 25.19
C LEU A 82 -9.10 3.95 24.37
N TYR A 83 -10.12 4.65 23.86
CA TYR A 83 -9.91 5.90 23.14
C TYR A 83 -9.53 7.02 24.10
N GLU A 84 -10.15 7.10 25.27
CA GLU A 84 -9.83 8.08 26.30
C GLU A 84 -8.43 7.87 26.87
N GLU A 85 -8.03 6.62 27.15
CA GLU A 85 -6.66 6.28 27.57
C GLU A 85 -5.63 6.60 26.46
N ARG A 86 -5.97 6.31 25.20
CA ARG A 86 -5.09 6.62 24.06
C ARG A 86 -4.93 8.11 23.85
N ILE A 87 -6.01 8.89 23.92
CA ILE A 87 -5.98 10.36 23.76
C ILE A 87 -5.27 10.98 24.97
N GLY A 88 -5.59 10.55 26.19
CA GLY A 88 -4.94 11.01 27.43
C GLY A 88 -3.43 10.71 27.51
N ARG A 89 -2.95 9.66 26.83
CA ARG A 89 -1.51 9.40 26.66
C ARG A 89 -0.77 10.45 25.84
N TYR A 90 -1.48 11.16 24.95
CA TYR A 90 -0.92 12.23 24.13
C TYR A 90 -1.32 13.63 24.63
N ASP A 91 -2.33 13.76 25.49
CA ASP A 91 -2.75 15.01 26.14
C ASP A 91 -2.00 15.31 27.45
N ARG A 92 -1.18 14.38 27.97
CA ARG A 92 -0.21 14.67 29.04
C ARG A 92 1.06 15.33 28.46
N ASP A 93 0.89 16.51 27.91
CA ASP A 93 1.82 17.65 28.02
C ASP A 93 1.16 18.86 27.35
N PRO A 94 0.80 19.87 28.15
CA PRO A 94 1.63 21.07 28.11
C PRO A 94 1.88 21.64 29.52
N ASP A 95 3.03 21.32 30.11
CA ASP A 95 4.01 22.26 30.73
C ASP A 95 5.04 21.52 31.60
#